data_AF-A0A846YXR1-F1
#
_entry.id   AF-A0A846YXR1-F1
#
_cell.length_a   1.000
_cell.length_b   1.000
_cell.length_c   1.000
_cell.angle_alpha   90.00
_cell.angle_beta   90.00
_cell.angle_gamma   90.00
#
_symmetry.space_group_name_H-M   'P 1'
#
loop_
_entity.id
_entity.type
_entity.pdbx_description
1 polymer ?
#
loop_
_entity_poly.entity_id
_entity_poly.type
_entity_poly.pdbx_seq_one_letter_code
_entity_poly.pdbx_strand_id
1 'polypeptide(L)'
;MRHSHALGRLATTGLLAGGLVAAGLPALAATPAGEGSAYGLAVTGPLAVPPVPAVSSTTGEVNKRLLREDHTKLVKASALDVSASAARARSSVARLAVPSAKLAAGAVSARCVNGQGSANLAHAVLAGKRLDSTPPPNTTVPVDVDGLGRTSMTLNKQQRTADGRLAVTAMELMLPGGKGALRVASATCGRGAVPKGPAEAPEPTPIRHDLPVTG
;
A
#
# COMPACT_ATOMS: atom_id res chain seq x y z
N MET A 1 41.99 -19.20 -54.24
CA MET A 1 41.39 -19.27 -55.59
C MET A 1 40.26 -20.28 -55.58
N ARG A 2 39.01 -19.81 -55.73
CA ARG A 2 37.86 -20.51 -56.33
C ARG A 2 36.65 -19.59 -56.16
N HIS A 3 36.42 -18.83 -57.23
CA HIS A 3 35.23 -18.03 -57.44
C HIS A 3 34.14 -18.94 -58.01
N SER A 4 32.93 -18.85 -57.48
CA SER A 4 31.73 -19.36 -58.15
C SER A 4 30.73 -18.22 -58.19
N HIS A 5 30.62 -17.61 -59.38
CA HIS A 5 29.57 -16.68 -59.75
C HIS A 5 28.34 -17.48 -60.19
N ALA A 6 27.16 -17.08 -59.73
CA ALA A 6 25.91 -17.40 -60.43
C ALA A 6 24.97 -16.20 -60.32
N LEU A 7 24.78 -15.57 -61.48
CA LEU A 7 23.90 -14.44 -61.77
C LEU A 7 22.43 -14.87 -61.72
N GLY A 8 21.56 -13.99 -61.24
CA GLY A 8 20.12 -14.25 -61.16
C GLY A 8 19.26 -12.98 -61.14
N ARG A 9 19.21 -12.30 -62.29
CA ARG A 9 18.14 -11.41 -62.81
C ARG A 9 17.74 -10.15 -62.02
N LEU A 10 18.06 -9.02 -62.65
CA LEU A 10 17.41 -7.71 -62.52
C LEU A 10 15.99 -7.76 -63.10
N ALA A 11 15.03 -7.18 -62.39
CA ALA A 11 13.84 -6.59 -62.97
C ALA A 11 13.51 -5.27 -62.24
N THR A 12 13.23 -4.28 -63.06
CA THR A 12 13.22 -2.84 -62.83
C THR A 12 11.88 -2.29 -62.33
N THR A 13 11.97 -1.11 -61.73
CA THR A 13 11.00 0.02 -61.72
C THR A 13 9.68 -0.11 -60.96
N GLY A 14 9.54 0.78 -59.96
CA GLY A 14 8.28 1.13 -59.31
C GLY A 14 8.48 2.26 -58.30
N LEU A 15 8.80 3.46 -58.78
CA LEU A 15 8.82 4.69 -57.98
C LEU A 15 7.39 5.26 -57.95
N LEU A 16 6.69 5.14 -56.82
CA LEU A 16 5.50 5.93 -56.53
C LEU A 16 5.61 6.49 -55.11
N ALA A 17 5.77 7.80 -55.06
CA ALA A 17 5.60 8.63 -53.88
C ALA A 17 4.14 8.57 -53.41
N GLY A 18 3.93 8.55 -52.09
CA GLY A 18 2.61 8.81 -51.51
C GLY A 18 2.37 8.11 -50.17
N GLY A 19 2.39 8.88 -49.09
CA GLY A 19 1.66 8.56 -47.86
C GLY A 19 2.37 7.62 -46.87
N LEU A 20 3.33 8.16 -46.12
CA LEU A 20 3.60 7.69 -44.75
C LEU A 20 2.34 7.99 -43.91
N VAL A 21 1.35 7.11 -43.95
CA VAL A 21 0.33 7.08 -42.91
C VAL A 21 1.00 6.45 -41.71
N ALA A 22 1.56 7.30 -40.85
CA ALA A 22 1.94 6.92 -39.51
C ALA A 22 0.69 6.36 -38.83
N ALA A 23 0.59 5.04 -38.76
CA ALA A 23 -0.37 4.36 -37.92
C ALA A 23 -0.09 4.79 -36.48
N GLY A 24 -0.81 5.81 -36.03
CA GLY A 24 -0.85 6.21 -34.63
C GLY A 24 -1.38 5.04 -33.84
N LEU A 25 -0.49 4.19 -33.35
CA LEU A 25 -0.82 3.29 -32.26
C LEU A 25 -1.35 4.17 -31.14
N PRO A 26 -2.52 3.89 -30.56
CA PRO A 26 -2.96 4.60 -29.38
C PRO A 26 -1.87 4.38 -28.34
N ALA A 27 -1.20 5.46 -27.94
CA ALA A 27 -0.36 5.44 -26.76
C ALA A 27 -1.26 4.95 -25.63
N LEU A 28 -1.04 3.72 -25.16
CA LEU A 28 -1.63 3.23 -23.93
C LEU A 28 -1.18 4.20 -22.85
N ALA A 29 -2.04 5.16 -22.51
CA ALA A 29 -1.88 5.99 -21.34
C ALA A 29 -1.70 5.00 -20.18
N ALA A 30 -0.49 4.91 -19.65
CA ALA A 30 -0.20 4.12 -18.47
C ALA A 30 -1.18 4.61 -17.39
N THR A 31 -2.13 3.76 -17.01
CA THR A 31 -3.07 4.09 -15.95
C THR A 31 -2.26 4.54 -14.74
N PRO A 32 -2.55 5.71 -14.13
CA PRO A 32 -1.78 6.20 -13.01
C PRO A 32 -1.77 5.11 -11.94
N ALA A 33 -0.59 4.56 -11.70
CA ALA A 33 -0.41 3.52 -10.71
C ALA A 33 -0.58 4.17 -9.33
N GLY A 34 -1.52 3.66 -8.53
CA GLY A 34 -1.87 4.27 -7.25
C GLY A 34 -0.70 4.27 -6.27
N GLU A 35 -0.64 5.24 -5.36
CA GLU A 35 0.44 5.34 -4.38
C GLU A 35 0.49 4.12 -3.45
N GLY A 36 1.68 3.52 -3.29
CA GLY A 36 1.96 2.54 -2.25
C GLY A 36 2.57 3.21 -1.01
N SER A 37 2.25 2.72 0.18
CA SER A 37 2.89 3.15 1.43
C SER A 37 3.01 2.01 2.43
N ALA A 38 4.06 2.03 3.25
CA ALA A 38 4.32 0.99 4.23
C ALA A 38 4.97 1.56 5.50
N TYR A 39 4.68 0.94 6.64
CA TYR A 39 5.41 1.18 7.88
C TYR A 39 5.59 -0.07 8.71
N GLY A 40 6.66 -0.12 9.52
CA GLY A 40 7.03 -1.28 10.30
C GLY A 40 6.27 -1.39 11.62
N LEU A 41 6.25 -0.30 12.39
CA LEU A 41 5.65 -0.21 13.71
C LEU A 41 4.94 1.13 13.86
N ALA A 42 3.78 1.15 14.49
CA ALA A 42 3.16 2.37 14.98
C ALA A 42 2.40 2.08 16.28
N VAL A 43 2.39 3.04 17.19
CA VAL A 43 1.58 2.98 18.42
C VAL A 43 0.78 4.26 18.49
N THR A 44 -0.54 4.13 18.65
CA THR A 44 -1.39 5.28 18.96
C THR A 44 -1.81 5.23 20.42
N GLY A 45 -2.15 6.38 20.98
CA GLY A 45 -2.59 6.52 22.37
C GLY A 45 -1.66 7.38 23.22
N PRO A 46 -1.74 7.27 24.57
CA PRO A 46 -0.99 8.12 25.49
C PRO A 46 0.54 8.02 25.34
N LEU A 47 1.04 6.87 24.87
CA LEU A 47 2.45 6.63 24.56
C LEU A 47 2.60 6.42 23.05
N ALA A 48 2.28 7.46 22.28
CA ALA A 48 2.29 7.38 20.84
C ALA A 48 3.72 7.20 20.30
N VAL A 49 3.85 6.25 19.36
CA VAL A 49 5.06 6.07 18.55
C VAL A 49 4.63 6.32 17.11
N PRO A 50 5.20 7.34 16.45
CA PRO A 50 4.88 7.59 15.05
C PRO A 50 5.27 6.38 14.18
N PRO A 51 4.69 6.22 12.99
CA PRO A 51 5.05 5.13 12.09
C PRO A 51 6.55 5.08 11.78
N VAL A 52 7.22 3.98 12.14
CA VAL A 52 8.66 3.79 11.99
C VAL A 52 9.04 2.36 11.57
N PRO A 53 10.02 2.20 10.65
CA PRO A 53 10.29 3.13 9.55
C PRO A 53 9.04 3.29 8.68
N ALA A 54 8.92 4.39 7.95
CA ALA A 54 7.81 4.66 7.02
C ALA A 54 8.30 5.14 5.65
N VAL A 55 7.63 4.65 4.60
CA VAL A 55 7.89 4.98 3.19
C VAL A 55 6.59 5.13 2.41
N SER A 56 6.63 5.95 1.36
CA SER A 56 5.58 6.02 0.35
C SER A 56 6.17 6.34 -1.02
N SER A 57 5.53 5.88 -2.08
CA SER A 57 5.91 6.17 -3.46
C SER A 57 4.76 6.00 -4.43
N THR A 58 4.72 6.87 -5.44
CA THR A 58 3.81 6.82 -6.59
C THR A 58 4.46 6.22 -7.84
N THR A 59 5.78 6.03 -7.83
CA THR A 59 6.56 5.63 -9.02
C THR A 59 7.50 4.48 -8.68
N GLY A 60 8.81 4.76 -8.57
CA GLY A 60 9.86 3.79 -8.31
C GLY A 60 9.80 3.18 -6.91
N GLU A 61 10.53 2.08 -6.72
CA GLU A 61 10.62 1.44 -5.41
C GLU A 61 11.47 2.28 -4.46
N VAL A 62 10.91 2.58 -3.30
CA VAL A 62 11.61 3.15 -2.15
C VAL A 62 11.59 2.13 -1.02
N ASN A 63 12.68 2.02 -0.28
CA ASN A 63 12.77 1.17 0.89
C ASN A 63 13.47 1.88 2.05
N LYS A 64 13.15 1.45 3.27
CA LYS A 64 13.85 1.87 4.49
C LYS A 64 13.96 0.67 5.42
N ARG A 65 15.05 0.66 6.18
CA ARG A 65 15.33 -0.36 7.17
C ARG A 65 15.65 0.26 8.51
N LEU A 66 15.20 -0.38 9.58
CA LEU A 66 15.55 -0.06 10.95
C LEU A 66 15.95 -1.35 11.66
N LEU A 67 17.19 -1.41 12.14
CA LEU A 67 17.74 -2.62 12.74
C LEU A 67 17.08 -2.98 14.05
N ARG A 68 16.67 -1.99 14.84
CA ARG A 68 16.05 -2.20 16.14
C ARG A 68 15.18 -1.02 16.51
N GLU A 69 14.08 -1.33 17.15
CA GLU A 69 13.15 -0.37 17.71
C GLU A 69 13.09 -0.59 19.22
N ASP A 70 13.81 0.27 19.95
CA ASP A 70 13.97 0.24 21.41
C ASP A 70 13.41 1.51 22.08
N HIS A 71 12.74 2.40 21.32
CA HIS A 71 12.27 3.67 21.87
C HIS A 71 11.10 3.48 22.86
N THR A 72 10.54 2.27 22.95
CA THR A 72 9.53 1.94 23.96
C THR A 72 9.85 0.67 24.73
N LYS A 73 9.38 0.63 25.98
CA LYS A 73 9.37 -0.60 26.78
C LYS A 73 8.18 -1.51 26.46
N LEU A 74 7.23 -1.04 25.64
CA LEU A 74 5.98 -1.74 25.32
C LEU A 74 6.22 -2.86 24.31
N VAL A 75 7.04 -2.60 23.30
CA VAL A 75 7.30 -3.51 22.19
C VAL A 75 8.79 -3.55 21.91
N LYS A 76 9.30 -4.76 21.66
CA LYS A 76 10.65 -4.99 21.15
C LYS A 76 10.50 -5.53 19.73
N ALA A 77 11.20 -4.91 18.79
CA ALA A 77 11.20 -5.34 17.40
C ALA A 77 12.59 -5.11 16.79
N SER A 78 12.96 -5.95 15.82
CA SER A 78 14.23 -5.85 15.12
C SER A 78 14.07 -6.07 13.63
N ALA A 79 15.04 -5.57 12.86
CA ALA A 79 15.08 -5.67 11.40
C ALA A 79 13.73 -5.36 10.75
N LEU A 80 13.21 -4.16 11.01
CA LEU A 80 12.05 -3.63 10.33
C LEU A 80 12.49 -3.24 8.92
N ASP A 81 11.89 -3.84 7.90
CA ASP A 81 12.13 -3.56 6.49
C ASP A 81 10.81 -3.21 5.81
N VAL A 82 10.76 -2.04 5.19
CA VAL A 82 9.56 -1.53 4.52
C VAL A 82 9.92 -1.11 3.11
N SER A 83 9.07 -1.45 2.15
CA SER A 83 9.18 -0.95 0.79
C SER A 83 7.82 -0.58 0.21
N ALA A 84 7.84 0.42 -0.67
CA ALA A 84 6.68 0.91 -1.37
C ALA A 84 7.04 1.28 -2.81
N SER A 85 6.14 1.00 -3.73
CA SER A 85 6.18 1.45 -5.12
C SER A 85 4.75 1.62 -5.62
N ALA A 86 4.61 2.00 -6.88
CA ALA A 86 3.28 2.17 -7.45
C ALA A 86 2.44 0.87 -7.36
N ALA A 87 1.28 0.98 -6.71
CA ALA A 87 0.31 -0.07 -6.41
C ALA A 87 0.86 -1.26 -5.60
N ARG A 88 2.02 -1.12 -4.96
CA ARG A 88 2.64 -2.19 -4.16
C ARG A 88 3.24 -1.65 -2.86
N ALA A 89 3.07 -2.41 -1.80
CA ALA A 89 3.68 -2.11 -0.52
C ALA A 89 4.00 -3.41 0.24
N ARG A 90 5.08 -3.38 1.00
CA ARG A 90 5.50 -4.47 1.86
C ARG A 90 6.05 -3.92 3.16
N SER A 91 5.73 -4.61 4.25
CA SER A 91 6.34 -4.37 5.54
C SER A 91 6.68 -5.70 6.20
N SER A 92 7.85 -5.77 6.82
CA SER A 92 8.35 -6.95 7.51
C SER A 92 9.04 -6.54 8.80
N VAL A 93 8.77 -7.26 9.88
CA VAL A 93 9.35 -7.04 11.20
C VAL A 93 9.84 -8.37 11.74
N ALA A 94 11.08 -8.45 12.22
CA ALA A 94 11.63 -9.66 12.80
C ALA A 94 11.76 -9.57 14.33
N ARG A 95 11.68 -10.72 15.01
CA ARG A 95 11.79 -10.85 16.47
C ARG A 95 10.90 -9.85 17.20
N LEU A 96 9.61 -9.88 16.89
CA LEU A 96 8.62 -9.10 17.59
C LEU A 96 8.36 -9.71 18.97
N ALA A 97 8.33 -8.88 20.01
CA ALA A 97 7.84 -9.26 21.32
C ALA A 97 7.06 -8.11 21.96
N VAL A 98 5.90 -8.44 22.53
CA VAL A 98 5.08 -7.55 23.36
C VAL A 98 4.88 -8.26 24.70
N PRO A 99 5.80 -8.06 25.67
CA PRO A 99 5.81 -8.85 26.90
C PRO A 99 4.51 -8.77 27.70
N SER A 100 3.92 -7.58 27.80
CA SER A 100 2.66 -7.36 28.52
C SER A 100 1.48 -8.16 27.94
N ALA A 101 1.53 -8.51 26.65
CA ALA A 101 0.50 -9.30 25.97
C ALA A 101 0.89 -10.78 25.81
N LYS A 102 2.05 -11.20 26.34
CA LYS A 102 2.63 -12.54 26.13
C LYS A 102 2.68 -12.94 24.65
N LEU A 103 2.93 -11.96 23.79
CA LEU A 103 3.00 -12.11 22.33
C LEU A 103 4.45 -12.12 21.88
N ALA A 104 4.80 -13.10 21.05
CA ALA A 104 6.09 -13.17 20.37
C ALA A 104 5.91 -13.67 18.94
N ALA A 105 6.75 -13.21 18.01
CA ALA A 105 6.82 -13.73 16.66
C ALA A 105 8.24 -13.65 16.10
N GLY A 106 8.67 -14.69 15.38
CA GLY A 106 9.96 -14.71 14.70
C GLY A 106 10.01 -13.71 13.55
N ALA A 107 8.94 -13.64 12.75
CA ALA A 107 8.74 -12.60 11.77
C ALA A 107 7.25 -12.33 11.54
N VAL A 108 6.93 -11.08 11.21
CA VAL A 108 5.59 -10.61 10.90
C VAL A 108 5.67 -9.78 9.63
N SER A 109 4.88 -10.10 8.62
CA SER A 109 4.89 -9.33 7.38
C SER A 109 3.49 -9.09 6.83
N ALA A 110 3.33 -7.93 6.19
CA ALA A 110 2.18 -7.58 5.39
C ALA A 110 2.62 -7.28 3.96
N ARG A 111 1.80 -7.68 3.01
CA ARG A 111 1.97 -7.36 1.59
C ARG A 111 0.66 -6.85 1.04
N CYS A 112 0.75 -5.81 0.23
CA CYS A 112 -0.35 -5.31 -0.55
C CYS A 112 0.13 -5.16 -2.01
N VAL A 113 -0.56 -5.79 -2.94
CA VAL A 113 -0.27 -5.68 -4.38
C VAL A 113 -1.57 -5.47 -5.14
N ASN A 114 -1.67 -4.37 -5.89
CA ASN A 114 -2.83 -4.07 -6.75
C ASN A 114 -4.19 -4.16 -6.02
N GLY A 115 -4.23 -3.75 -4.76
CA GLY A 115 -5.44 -3.83 -3.92
C GLY A 115 -5.76 -5.21 -3.37
N GLN A 116 -4.82 -6.17 -3.43
CA GLN A 116 -4.91 -7.47 -2.77
C GLN A 116 -3.95 -7.53 -1.59
N GLY A 117 -4.46 -7.89 -0.42
CA GLY A 117 -3.72 -7.90 0.83
C GLY A 117 -3.46 -9.30 1.37
N SER A 118 -2.31 -9.48 2.02
CA SER A 118 -1.99 -10.70 2.77
C SER A 118 -1.08 -10.40 3.95
N ALA A 119 -1.13 -11.26 4.96
CA ALA A 119 -0.22 -11.24 6.10
C ALA A 119 0.41 -12.63 6.31
N ASN A 120 1.65 -12.63 6.80
CA ASN A 120 2.34 -13.86 7.19
C ASN A 120 3.00 -13.70 8.56
N LEU A 121 2.79 -14.67 9.43
CA LEU A 121 3.21 -14.68 10.83
C LEU A 121 4.10 -15.90 11.10
N ALA A 122 5.41 -15.74 11.04
CA ALA A 122 6.35 -16.82 11.28
C ALA A 122 6.60 -17.00 12.79
N HIS A 123 6.40 -18.22 13.29
CA HIS A 123 6.58 -18.59 14.70
C HIS A 123 5.84 -17.66 15.68
N ALA A 124 4.65 -17.21 15.31
CA ALA A 124 3.85 -16.35 16.15
C ALA A 124 3.16 -17.14 17.26
N VAL A 125 3.30 -16.67 18.50
CA VAL A 125 2.77 -17.30 19.71
C VAL A 125 2.14 -16.23 20.58
N LEU A 126 0.95 -16.52 21.09
CA LEU A 126 0.20 -15.69 22.03
C LEU A 126 -0.11 -16.51 23.27
N ALA A 127 0.39 -16.09 24.43
CA ALA A 127 0.21 -16.78 25.71
C ALA A 127 0.49 -18.30 25.61
N GLY A 128 1.54 -18.68 24.89
CA GLY A 128 1.95 -20.08 24.66
C GLY A 128 1.21 -20.81 23.53
N LYS A 129 0.16 -20.22 22.93
CA LYS A 129 -0.58 -20.81 21.81
C LYS A 129 -0.05 -20.30 20.47
N ARG A 130 0.18 -21.20 19.52
CA ARG A 130 0.59 -20.80 18.16
C ARG A 130 -0.57 -20.12 17.43
N LEU A 131 -0.25 -19.06 16.70
CA LEU A 131 -1.17 -18.42 15.77
C LEU A 131 -1.00 -19.04 14.37
N ASP A 132 -2.05 -18.93 13.55
CA ASP A 132 -1.96 -19.31 12.14
C ASP A 132 -0.89 -18.47 11.44
N SER A 133 -0.07 -19.12 10.60
CA SER A 133 0.99 -18.44 9.84
C SER A 133 0.46 -17.58 8.69
N THR A 134 -0.75 -17.84 8.22
CA THR A 134 -1.42 -17.11 7.13
C THR A 134 -2.90 -16.91 7.49
N PRO A 135 -3.18 -16.10 8.53
CA PRO A 135 -4.54 -15.96 9.02
C PRO A 135 -5.46 -15.34 7.94
N PRO A 136 -6.72 -15.77 7.86
CA PRO A 136 -7.71 -15.11 7.01
C PRO A 136 -7.82 -13.60 7.30
N PRO A 137 -8.27 -12.79 6.34
CA PRO A 137 -8.48 -11.37 6.56
C PRO A 137 -9.36 -11.09 7.77
N ASN A 138 -8.99 -10.11 8.58
CA ASN A 138 -9.73 -9.64 9.75
C ASN A 138 -9.98 -10.73 10.82
N THR A 139 -9.01 -11.61 11.04
CA THR A 139 -9.10 -12.65 12.08
C THR A 139 -8.89 -12.04 13.47
N THR A 140 -9.87 -12.14 14.35
CA THR A 140 -9.79 -11.57 15.71
C THR A 140 -9.44 -12.63 16.75
N VAL A 141 -8.49 -12.33 17.63
CA VAL A 141 -8.07 -13.19 18.74
C VAL A 141 -8.14 -12.41 20.04
N PRO A 142 -8.76 -12.94 21.12
CA PRO A 142 -8.74 -12.30 22.43
C PRO A 142 -7.31 -12.31 23.00
N VAL A 143 -6.94 -11.23 23.66
CA VAL A 143 -5.61 -11.05 24.29
C VAL A 143 -5.80 -10.53 25.70
N ASP A 144 -5.13 -11.14 26.66
CA ASP A 144 -5.03 -10.60 28.01
C ASP A 144 -3.73 -9.82 28.12
N VAL A 145 -3.83 -8.55 28.52
CA VAL A 145 -2.67 -7.68 28.72
C VAL A 145 -2.45 -7.50 30.21
N ASP A 146 -1.27 -7.90 30.69
CA ASP A 146 -0.89 -7.84 32.09
C ASP A 146 -0.99 -6.37 32.60
N GLY A 147 -1.69 -6.18 33.73
CA GLY A 147 -1.95 -4.87 34.34
C GLY A 147 -3.01 -4.01 33.64
N LEU A 148 -3.65 -4.54 32.58
CA LEU A 148 -4.40 -3.76 31.61
C LEU A 148 -5.74 -4.40 31.19
N GLY A 149 -5.90 -5.71 31.43
CA GLY A 149 -7.15 -6.44 31.24
C GLY A 149 -7.29 -7.04 29.84
N ARG A 150 -8.50 -7.52 29.55
CA ARG A 150 -8.81 -8.24 28.31
C ARG A 150 -9.08 -7.28 27.16
N THR A 151 -8.47 -7.55 26.02
CA THR A 151 -8.61 -6.79 24.77
C THR A 151 -8.64 -7.75 23.57
N SER A 152 -8.58 -7.21 22.36
CA SER A 152 -8.51 -7.98 21.12
C SER A 152 -7.29 -7.62 20.29
N MET A 153 -6.80 -8.62 19.56
CA MET A 153 -5.84 -8.44 18.47
C MET A 153 -6.49 -8.88 17.17
N THR A 154 -6.40 -8.05 16.15
CA THR A 154 -6.83 -8.38 14.79
C THR A 154 -5.60 -8.74 13.96
N LEU A 155 -5.57 -9.96 13.44
CA LEU A 155 -4.57 -10.45 12.51
C LEU A 155 -5.05 -10.20 11.09
N ASN A 156 -4.11 -9.89 10.20
CA ASN A 156 -4.39 -9.59 8.79
C ASN A 156 -5.56 -8.60 8.64
N LYS A 157 -5.52 -7.50 9.38
CA LYS A 157 -6.54 -6.46 9.30
C LYS A 157 -6.50 -5.84 7.92
N GLN A 158 -7.59 -5.92 7.19
CA GLN A 158 -7.74 -5.40 5.83
C GLN A 158 -8.92 -4.45 5.80
N GLN A 159 -8.65 -3.20 5.44
CA GLN A 159 -9.67 -2.16 5.37
C GLN A 159 -9.43 -1.23 4.18
N ARG A 160 -10.51 -0.72 3.60
CA ARG A 160 -10.42 0.34 2.61
C ARG A 160 -10.23 1.68 3.32
N THR A 161 -9.26 2.44 2.86
CA THR A 161 -9.04 3.82 3.28
C THR A 161 -10.08 4.74 2.64
N ALA A 162 -10.20 5.98 3.14
CA ALA A 162 -11.17 6.95 2.60
C ALA A 162 -10.94 7.26 1.12
N ASP A 163 -9.69 7.17 0.67
CA ASP A 163 -9.30 7.28 -0.74
C ASP A 163 -9.48 5.96 -1.51
N GLY A 164 -10.08 4.90 -0.96
CA GLY A 164 -10.36 3.66 -1.68
C GLY A 164 -9.18 2.68 -1.84
N ARG A 165 -7.97 3.04 -1.38
CA ARG A 165 -6.84 2.09 -1.29
C ARG A 165 -7.11 1.01 -0.25
N LEU A 166 -6.39 -0.11 -0.35
CA LEU A 166 -6.43 -1.17 0.64
C LEU A 166 -5.26 -0.99 1.62
N ALA A 167 -5.57 -0.82 2.90
CA ALA A 167 -4.61 -0.90 3.98
C ALA A 167 -4.64 -2.30 4.62
N VAL A 168 -3.47 -2.90 4.75
CA VAL A 168 -3.25 -4.22 5.32
C VAL A 168 -2.31 -4.09 6.51
N THR A 169 -2.73 -4.58 7.68
CA THR A 169 -1.89 -4.61 8.88
C THR A 169 -1.82 -6.05 9.37
N ALA A 170 -0.60 -6.60 9.48
CA ALA A 170 -0.42 -8.00 9.83
C ALA A 170 -0.89 -8.31 11.27
N MET A 171 -0.58 -7.43 12.22
CA MET A 171 -1.06 -7.51 13.61
C MET A 171 -1.47 -6.13 14.10
N GLU A 172 -2.72 -6.00 14.57
CA GLU A 172 -3.20 -4.83 15.31
C GLU A 172 -3.68 -5.27 16.69
N LEU A 173 -2.98 -4.86 17.74
CA LEU A 173 -3.38 -5.10 19.13
C LEU A 173 -4.06 -3.84 19.66
N MET A 174 -5.32 -3.95 20.09
CA MET A 174 -6.03 -2.86 20.73
C MET A 174 -5.49 -2.62 22.14
N LEU A 175 -5.19 -1.37 22.46
CA LEU A 175 -4.85 -0.99 23.83
C LEU A 175 -6.15 -0.88 24.66
N PRO A 176 -6.13 -1.33 25.93
CA PRO A 176 -7.32 -1.37 26.76
C PRO A 176 -7.99 -0.02 26.94
N GLY A 177 -9.30 -0.06 27.19
CA GLY A 177 -10.14 1.13 27.29
C GLY A 177 -10.29 1.89 25.96
N GLY A 178 -9.95 1.26 24.82
CA GLY A 178 -10.04 1.87 23.48
C GLY A 178 -9.06 3.01 23.25
N LYS A 179 -8.01 3.14 24.07
CA LYS A 179 -7.13 4.31 24.12
C LYS A 179 -6.01 4.30 23.07
N GLY A 180 -6.08 3.41 22.09
CA GLY A 180 -5.09 3.33 21.02
C GLY A 180 -4.88 1.91 20.51
N ALA A 181 -3.88 1.74 19.66
CA ALA A 181 -3.53 0.45 19.09
C ALA A 181 -2.03 0.38 18.81
N LEU A 182 -1.47 -0.81 19.02
CA LEU A 182 -0.17 -1.19 18.48
C LEU A 182 -0.39 -1.85 17.12
N ARG A 183 0.26 -1.32 16.08
CA ARG A 183 0.20 -1.83 14.72
C ARG A 183 1.58 -2.29 14.30
N VAL A 184 1.65 -3.53 13.81
CA VAL A 184 2.90 -4.14 13.34
C VAL A 184 2.73 -4.60 11.90
N ALA A 185 3.72 -4.25 11.09
CA ALA A 185 3.84 -4.51 9.67
C ALA A 185 2.59 -4.09 8.88
N SER A 186 2.54 -2.82 8.48
CA SER A 186 1.44 -2.30 7.67
C SER A 186 1.89 -1.96 6.24
N ALA A 187 1.05 -2.30 5.27
CA ALA A 187 1.25 -2.07 3.84
C ALA A 187 -0.07 -1.61 3.22
N THR A 188 -0.02 -0.51 2.46
CA THR A 188 -1.16 0.09 1.78
C THR A 188 -0.89 0.17 0.30
N CYS A 189 -1.86 -0.23 -0.52
CA CYS A 189 -1.74 -0.21 -1.97
C CYS A 189 -3.10 -0.14 -2.66
N GLY A 190 -3.07 -0.02 -3.98
CA GLY A 190 -4.26 0.02 -4.82
C GLY A 190 -4.49 1.41 -5.38
N ARG A 191 -5.56 1.54 -6.17
CA ARG A 191 -5.91 2.81 -6.80
C ARG A 191 -6.62 3.68 -5.76
N GLY A 192 -6.04 4.84 -5.48
CA GLY A 192 -6.76 5.91 -4.79
C GLY A 192 -7.90 6.41 -5.67
N ALA A 193 -8.94 6.97 -5.06
CA ALA A 193 -9.96 7.74 -5.75
C ALA A 193 -9.26 8.90 -6.46
N VAL A 194 -9.55 9.06 -7.75
CA VAL A 194 -9.19 10.29 -8.46
C VAL A 194 -9.96 11.43 -7.76
N PRO A 195 -9.32 12.56 -7.43
CA PRO A 195 -10.06 13.73 -6.93
C PRO A 195 -11.22 13.99 -7.90
N LYS A 196 -12.46 14.07 -7.39
CA LYS A 196 -13.54 14.65 -8.17
C LYS A 196 -13.05 16.05 -8.56
N GLY A 197 -13.06 16.36 -9.85
CA GLY A 197 -12.73 17.71 -10.34
C GLY A 197 -13.56 18.76 -9.59
N PRO A 198 -13.15 20.04 -9.64
CA PRO A 198 -13.90 21.11 -9.00
C PRO A 198 -15.38 20.99 -9.40
N ALA A 199 -16.26 21.07 -8.39
CA ALA A 199 -17.71 21.04 -8.62
C ALA A 199 -18.05 22.07 -9.68
N GLU A 200 -18.77 21.65 -10.71
CA GLU A 200 -19.25 22.53 -11.77
C GLU A 200 -19.99 23.71 -11.13
N ALA A 201 -19.55 24.92 -11.43
CA ALA A 201 -20.13 26.13 -10.86
C ALA A 201 -21.62 26.15 -11.21
N PRO A 202 -22.51 26.51 -10.26
CA PRO A 202 -23.94 26.62 -10.55
C PRO A 202 -24.15 27.59 -11.71
N GLU A 203 -24.97 27.19 -12.69
CA GLU A 203 -25.26 28.00 -13.87
C GLU A 203 -25.76 29.39 -13.44
N PRO A 204 -25.26 30.48 -14.05
CA PRO A 204 -25.73 31.81 -13.74
C PRO A 204 -27.21 31.90 -14.13
N THR A 205 -28.07 32.15 -13.15
CA THR A 205 -29.49 32.44 -13.41
C THR A 205 -29.60 33.71 -14.25
N PRO A 206 -30.24 33.67 -15.43
CA PRO A 206 -30.42 34.85 -16.26
C PRO A 206 -31.21 35.93 -15.51
N ILE A 207 -30.62 37.10 -15.30
CA ILE A 207 -31.33 38.28 -14.81
C ILE A 207 -32.09 38.87 -15.99
N ARG A 208 -33.43 38.95 -15.89
CA ARG A 208 -34.23 39.68 -16.88
C ARG A 208 -34.05 41.18 -16.64
N HIS A 209 -33.54 41.89 -17.64
CA HIS A 209 -33.55 43.34 -17.68
C HIS A 209 -34.77 43.80 -18.49
N ASP A 210 -35.88 44.08 -17.79
CA ASP A 210 -36.94 44.92 -18.35
C ASP A 210 -36.61 46.37 -18.01
N LEU A 211 -35.76 46.99 -18.82
CA LEU A 211 -35.59 48.44 -18.81
C LEU A 211 -36.43 49.02 -19.96
N PRO A 212 -37.54 49.72 -19.67
CA PRO A 212 -38.30 50.41 -20.70
C PRO A 212 -37.50 51.62 -21.18
N VAL A 213 -37.09 51.60 -22.45
CA VAL A 213 -36.61 52.79 -23.16
C VAL A 213 -37.82 53.59 -23.64
N THR A 214 -38.13 54.69 -22.95
CA THR A 214 -39.04 55.71 -23.48
C THR A 214 -38.28 56.57 -24.49
N GLY A 215 -38.74 56.57 -25.73
CA GLY A 215 -38.34 57.50 -26.78
C GLY A 215 -39.05 58.84 -26.69
#